data_AF-A0A378H485-F1
#
_entry.id   AF-A0A378H485-F1
#
_cell.length_a   1.000
_cell.length_b   1.000
_cell.length_c   1.000
_cell.angle_alpha   90.00
_cell.angle_beta   90.00
_cell.angle_gamma   90.00
#
_symmetry.space_group_name_H-M   'P 1'
#
loop_
_entity.id
_entity.type
_entity.pdbx_description
1 polymer ?
#
loop_
_entity_poly.entity_id
_entity_poly.type
_entity_poly.pdbx_seq_one_letter_code
_entity_poly.pdbx_strand_id
1 'polypeptide(L)'
;MPEVAALTGKPVQLLTGGTLAWIAAGLPLAHGDSGLAVERRDRYRRPYEGTDNSAEAMQAYLEWEYGLVDQLARDGTHGFRVL
;
A
#
# COMPACT_ATOMS: atom_id res chain seq x y z
N MET A 1 16.09 -5.13 18.47
CA MET A 1 14.63 -5.05 18.32
C MET A 1 13.95 -5.58 19.57
N PRO A 2 14.06 -4.88 20.71
CA PRO A 2 13.59 -5.39 22.00
C PRO A 2 12.06 -5.56 22.04
N GLU A 3 11.32 -4.67 21.38
CA GLU A 3 9.86 -4.69 21.35
C GLU A 3 9.28 -5.94 20.66
N VAL A 4 9.80 -6.30 19.47
CA VAL A 4 9.32 -7.48 18.72
C VAL A 4 9.70 -8.78 19.43
N ALA A 5 10.90 -8.84 20.02
CA ALA A 5 11.31 -9.99 20.83
C ALA A 5 10.42 -10.16 22.06
N ALA A 6 10.07 -9.06 22.74
CA ALA A 6 9.15 -9.09 23.87
C ALA A 6 7.73 -9.52 23.45
N LEU A 7 7.22 -9.02 22.31
CA LEU A 7 5.89 -9.35 21.81
C LEU A 7 5.77 -10.84 21.41
N THR A 8 6.83 -11.43 20.89
CA THR A 8 6.82 -12.79 20.34
C THR A 8 7.35 -13.86 21.29
N GLY A 9 8.11 -13.47 22.32
CA GLY A 9 8.81 -14.39 23.23
C GLY A 9 9.91 -15.23 22.55
N LYS A 10 10.29 -14.88 21.31
CA LYS A 10 11.25 -15.63 20.47
C LYS A 10 12.50 -14.79 20.21
N PRO A 11 13.66 -15.43 19.93
CA PRO A 11 14.83 -14.72 19.43
C PRO A 11 14.50 -14.00 18.11
N VAL A 12 14.76 -12.69 18.05
CA VAL A 12 14.55 -11.85 16.87
C VAL A 12 15.90 -11.29 16.43
N GLN A 13 16.24 -11.48 15.16
CA GLN A 13 17.48 -11.00 14.56
C GLN A 13 17.16 -10.03 13.41
N LEU A 14 18.08 -9.11 13.14
CA LEU A 14 17.99 -8.15 12.03
C LEU A 14 19.12 -8.42 11.05
N LEU A 15 18.82 -8.49 9.75
CA LEU A 15 19.83 -8.57 8.71
C LEU A 15 20.51 -7.21 8.55
N THR A 16 21.79 -7.13 8.90
CA THR A 16 22.59 -5.91 8.75
C THR A 16 22.62 -5.45 7.29
N GLY A 17 22.16 -4.23 7.02
CA GLY A 17 22.08 -3.67 5.67
C GLY A 17 20.90 -4.16 4.82
N GLY A 18 20.05 -5.05 5.37
CA GLY A 18 18.84 -5.54 4.73
C GLY A 18 19.06 -6.24 3.39
N THR A 19 18.01 -6.26 2.56
CA THR A 19 18.05 -6.93 1.24
C THR A 19 19.11 -6.34 0.30
N LEU A 20 19.44 -5.04 0.42
CA LEU A 20 20.47 -4.42 -0.42
C LEU A 20 21.87 -4.99 -0.15
N ALA A 21 22.24 -5.23 1.11
CA ALA A 21 23.51 -5.86 1.45
C ALA A 21 23.57 -7.33 1.01
N TRP A 22 22.45 -8.05 1.06
CA TRP A 22 22.33 -9.41 0.54
C TRP A 22 22.59 -9.48 -0.97
N ILE A 23 22.00 -8.53 -1.72
CA ILE A 23 22.21 -8.39 -3.17
C ILE A 23 23.68 -8.06 -3.46
N ALA A 24 24.27 -7.11 -2.75
CA ALA A 24 25.67 -6.74 -2.92
C ALA A 24 26.65 -7.90 -2.65
N ALA A 25 26.26 -8.85 -1.80
CA ALA A 25 27.02 -10.07 -1.53
C ALA A 25 26.86 -11.17 -2.62
N GLY A 26 26.04 -10.94 -3.65
CA GLY A 26 25.84 -11.89 -4.75
C GLY A 26 25.03 -13.14 -4.37
N LEU A 27 24.24 -13.06 -3.29
CA LEU A 27 23.44 -14.18 -2.80
C LEU A 27 22.11 -14.33 -3.59
N PRO A 28 21.54 -15.54 -3.67
CA PRO A 28 20.34 -15.80 -4.46
C PRO A 28 19.11 -15.08 -3.92
N LEU A 29 18.17 -14.77 -4.82
CA LEU A 29 16.87 -14.16 -4.53
C LEU A 29 15.73 -15.06 -4.99
N ALA A 30 14.60 -14.96 -4.29
CA ALA A 30 13.30 -15.39 -4.80
C ALA A 30 12.56 -14.18 -5.41
N HIS A 31 11.69 -14.44 -6.38
CA HIS A 31 10.95 -13.40 -7.10
C HIS A 31 9.45 -13.71 -7.15
N GLY A 32 8.65 -12.66 -7.34
CA GLY A 32 7.19 -12.76 -7.36
C GLY A 32 6.59 -12.98 -5.97
N ASP A 33 5.37 -13.48 -5.94
CA ASP A 33 4.55 -13.60 -4.72
C ASP A 33 4.86 -14.88 -3.92
N SER A 34 6.14 -15.26 -3.85
CA SER A 34 6.58 -16.44 -3.10
C SER A 34 6.60 -16.18 -1.59
N GLY A 35 5.97 -17.04 -0.80
CA GLY A 35 6.09 -17.03 0.67
C GLY A 35 5.36 -15.88 1.38
N LEU A 36 4.30 -15.32 0.79
CA LEU A 36 3.49 -14.29 1.45
C LEU A 36 2.87 -14.82 2.75
N ALA A 37 3.26 -14.24 3.89
CA ALA A 37 2.68 -14.57 5.19
C ALA A 37 1.27 -13.99 5.38
N VAL A 38 0.95 -12.94 4.63
CA VAL A 38 -0.35 -12.24 4.63
C VAL A 38 -0.71 -11.81 3.22
N GLU A 39 -2.00 -11.59 2.97
CA GLU A 39 -2.51 -11.04 1.71
C GLU A 39 -1.94 -9.64 1.43
N ARG A 40 -1.68 -9.35 0.14
CA ARG A 40 -1.22 -8.06 -0.36
C ARG A 40 -2.29 -6.99 -0.17
N ARG A 41 -2.16 -6.20 0.89
CA ARG A 41 -3.10 -5.11 1.24
C ARG A 41 -2.37 -3.83 1.66
N ASP A 42 -1.07 -3.78 1.41
CA ASP A 42 -0.17 -2.68 1.76
C ASP A 42 -0.24 -1.50 0.79
N ARG A 43 -0.78 -1.71 -0.42
CA ARG A 43 -0.96 -0.67 -1.44
C ARG A 43 -2.39 -0.67 -1.98
N TYR A 44 -3.03 0.50 -1.96
CA TYR A 44 -4.26 0.74 -2.72
C TYR A 44 -3.94 0.78 -4.22
N ARG A 45 -4.60 -0.09 -5.00
CA ARG A 45 -4.50 -0.10 -6.46
C ARG A 45 -5.34 1.03 -7.03
N ARG A 46 -4.69 2.17 -7.31
CA ARG A 46 -5.34 3.37 -7.86
C ARG A 46 -5.83 3.10 -9.28
N PRO A 47 -7.14 3.25 -9.57
CA PRO A 47 -7.71 2.93 -10.88
C PRO A 47 -7.12 3.75 -12.04
N TYR A 48 -6.60 4.94 -11.76
CA TYR A 48 -5.98 5.85 -12.71
C TYR A 48 -4.44 5.71 -12.82
N GLU A 49 -3.82 4.72 -12.17
CA GLU A 49 -2.39 4.41 -12.30
C GLU A 49 -2.17 3.14 -13.13
N GLY A 50 -1.27 3.18 -14.11
CA GLY A 50 -0.98 2.03 -14.97
C GLY A 50 -2.03 1.80 -16.05
N THR A 51 -1.93 0.66 -16.75
CA THR A 51 -2.80 0.32 -17.89
C THR A 51 -3.50 -1.04 -17.72
N ASP A 52 -3.40 -1.63 -16.53
CA ASP A 52 -3.85 -2.99 -16.19
C ASP A 52 -5.10 -3.00 -15.28
N ASN A 53 -5.69 -1.83 -15.01
CA ASN A 53 -6.97 -1.72 -14.31
C ASN A 53 -8.14 -2.07 -15.24
N SER A 54 -9.21 -2.61 -14.67
CA SER A 54 -10.44 -2.85 -15.45
C SER A 54 -11.14 -1.52 -15.76
N ALA A 55 -11.87 -1.50 -16.88
CA ALA A 55 -12.72 -0.36 -17.23
C ALA A 55 -13.76 -0.07 -16.14
N GLU A 56 -14.29 -1.11 -15.49
CA GLU A 56 -15.24 -1.01 -14.37
C GLU A 56 -14.65 -0.30 -13.16
N ALA A 57 -13.39 -0.60 -12.79
CA ALA A 57 -12.72 0.06 -11.68
C ALA A 57 -12.48 1.55 -11.96
N MET A 58 -12.15 1.88 -13.21
CA MET A 58 -12.03 3.28 -13.64
C MET A 58 -13.39 3.98 -13.64
N GLN A 59 -14.44 3.33 -14.13
CA GLN A 59 -15.79 3.87 -14.13
C GLN A 59 -16.30 4.13 -12.70
N ALA A 60 -16.09 3.19 -11.78
CA ALA A 60 -16.44 3.37 -10.37
C ALA A 60 -15.66 4.51 -9.71
N TYR A 61 -14.39 4.71 -10.11
CA TYR A 61 -13.59 5.84 -9.65
C TYR A 61 -14.17 7.18 -10.12
N LEU A 62 -14.58 7.28 -11.39
CA LEU A 62 -15.21 8.49 -11.94
C LEU A 62 -16.56 8.78 -11.27
N GLU A 63 -17.37 7.75 -11.02
CA GLU A 63 -18.64 7.89 -10.29
C GLU A 63 -18.41 8.37 -8.85
N TRP A 64 -17.39 7.83 -8.18
CA TRP A 64 -16.98 8.29 -6.86
C TRP A 64 -16.58 9.78 -6.89
N GLU A 65 -15.74 10.20 -7.84
CA GLU A 65 -15.33 11.59 -8.00
C GLU A 65 -16.52 12.53 -8.22
N TYR A 66 -17.48 12.13 -9.07
CA TYR A 66 -18.69 12.91 -9.34
C TYR A 66 -19.51 13.14 -8.06
N GLY A 67 -19.63 12.11 -7.22
CA GLY A 67 -20.35 12.18 -5.95
C GLY A 67 -19.64 12.94 -4.82
N LEU A 68 -18.41 13.43 -5.02
CA LEU A 68 -17.66 14.12 -3.97
C LEU A 68 -18.27 15.47 -3.57
N VAL A 69 -18.86 16.21 -4.52
CA VAL A 69 -19.45 17.52 -4.22
C VAL A 69 -20.61 17.40 -3.21
N ASP A 70 -21.48 16.40 -3.40
CA ASP A 70 -22.59 16.13 -2.47
C ASP A 70 -22.10 15.60 -1.12
N GLN A 71 -20.97 14.89 -1.09
CA GLN A 71 -20.33 14.49 0.17
C GLN A 71 -19.77 15.69 0.91
N LEU A 72 -19.09 16.61 0.21
CA LEU A 72 -18.59 17.86 0.78
C LEU A 72 -19.72 18.72 1.33
N ALA A 73 -20.82 18.88 0.59
CA ALA A 73 -21.99 19.63 1.03
C ALA A 73 -22.62 19.04 2.31
N ARG A 74 -22.66 17.71 2.44
CA ARG A 74 -23.16 17.03 3.64
C ARG A 74 -22.21 17.13 4.82
N ASP A 75 -20.90 17.06 4.58
CA ASP A 75 -19.89 17.20 5.62
C ASP A 75 -19.84 18.64 6.16
N GLY A 76 -19.88 19.64 5.28
CA GLY A 76 -20.01 21.05 5.64
C GLY A 76 -18.79 21.66 6.34
N THR A 77 -17.67 20.94 6.50
CA THR A 77 -16.48 21.43 7.20
C THR A 77 -15.32 21.83 6.29
N HIS A 78 -15.48 21.67 4.98
CA HIS A 78 -14.38 21.81 4.00
C HIS A 78 -13.81 23.23 3.85
N GLY A 79 -14.60 24.28 4.07
CA GLY A 79 -14.15 25.68 3.99
C GLY A 79 -13.70 26.17 2.59
N PHE A 80 -13.73 25.32 1.56
CA PHE A 80 -13.37 25.67 0.18
C PHE A 80 -14.24 26.79 -0.42
N ARG A 81 -13.59 27.69 -1.18
CA ARG A 81 -14.23 28.74 -1.99
C ARG A 81 -13.51 28.80 -3.34
N VAL A 82 -14.27 28.90 -4.43
CA VAL A 82 -13.73 29.12 -5.78
C VAL A 82 -13.63 30.63 -6.00
N LEU A 83 -12.47 31.10 -6.47
CA LEU A 83 -12.17 32.53 -6.71
C LEU A 83 -12.61 32.98 -8.11
#